data_AF-A0AAU3G4V3-F1
#
_entry.id   AF-A0AAU3G4V3-F1
#
_cell.length_a   1.000
_cell.length_b   1.000
_cell.length_c   1.000
_cell.angle_alpha   90.00
_cell.angle_beta   90.00
_cell.angle_gamma   90.00
#
_symmetry.space_group_name_H-M   'P 1'
#
loop_
_entity.id
_entity.type
_entity.pdbx_description
1 polymer ?
#
loop_
_entity_poly.entity_id
_entity_poly.type
_entity_poly.pdbx_seq_one_letter_code
_entity_poly.pdbx_strand_id
1 'polypeptide(L)'
;MNRVALGMAVIATAGLTVSLSPASPATASTVGTAAASTAGTAAGGAYDPDTCRQGFVWREARPFDHVCVAPEARDQAAQDNRVKAGRWVSGPYGPHTCVQGYVWREAFSGDDVCVTPEVRTQTRADNAAAAGRRASTSTALPSPITLNRNVTFSGGVPVGGWTSLTLYDNGTYQWSGHIHDSGATSYNFTGVCVVRLSSGSAFVFETAGRLHGTFDSGSRDHNWSKSSSIPALSTAWRASASYNATCKNSVSLNLTGTIDSALQAVGYASKVIAILA
;
A
#
# COMPACT_ATOMS: atom_id res chain seq x y z
N MET A 1 9.19 36.38 -50.46
CA MET A 1 8.89 35.30 -49.49
C MET A 1 8.61 35.96 -48.14
N ASN A 2 7.45 35.64 -47.58
CA ASN A 2 6.72 36.31 -46.50
C ASN A 2 7.53 36.82 -45.30
N ARG A 3 7.30 38.08 -44.94
CA ARG A 3 7.37 38.56 -43.55
C ARG A 3 6.10 39.35 -43.25
N VAL A 4 5.14 38.65 -42.64
CA VAL A 4 3.88 39.22 -42.14
C VAL A 4 4.16 39.92 -40.82
N ALA A 5 3.84 41.20 -40.74
CA ALA A 5 3.94 42.02 -39.55
C ALA A 5 2.85 41.61 -38.53
N LEU A 6 3.26 41.29 -37.30
CA LEU A 6 2.37 41.16 -36.15
C LEU A 6 1.95 42.57 -35.69
N GLY A 7 0.67 42.89 -35.82
CA GLY A 7 0.06 44.05 -35.17
C GLY A 7 -0.17 43.75 -33.69
N MET A 8 0.48 44.52 -32.80
CA MET A 8 0.10 44.59 -31.40
C MET A 8 -0.88 45.75 -31.21
N ALA A 9 -2.14 45.43 -30.94
CA ALA A 9 -3.14 46.36 -30.44
C ALA A 9 -3.14 46.29 -28.91
N VAL A 10 -2.63 47.35 -28.26
CA VAL A 10 -2.80 47.55 -26.81
C VAL A 10 -4.09 48.34 -26.61
N ILE A 11 -5.13 47.66 -26.16
CA ILE A 11 -6.39 48.29 -25.75
C ILE A 11 -6.24 48.76 -24.30
N ALA A 12 -6.33 50.07 -24.10
CA ALA A 12 -6.51 50.68 -22.80
C ALA A 12 -7.97 50.50 -22.36
N THR A 13 -8.18 49.86 -21.21
CA THR A 13 -9.48 49.88 -20.50
C THR A 13 -9.29 50.46 -19.11
N ALA A 14 -10.17 51.42 -18.83
CA ALA A 14 -10.22 52.31 -17.70
C ALA A 14 -10.27 51.61 -16.34
N GLY A 15 -9.70 52.30 -15.35
CA GLY A 15 -9.70 51.90 -13.96
C GLY A 15 -11.10 51.83 -13.35
N LEU A 16 -11.32 50.75 -12.60
CA LEU A 16 -12.42 50.63 -11.65
C LEU A 16 -11.80 50.77 -10.25
N THR A 17 -12.00 51.92 -9.63
CA THR A 17 -11.60 52.18 -8.25
C THR A 17 -12.59 51.52 -7.30
N VAL A 18 -12.18 50.42 -6.66
CA VAL A 18 -12.90 49.83 -5.52
C VAL A 18 -12.60 50.67 -4.28
N SER A 19 -13.61 51.35 -3.76
CA SER A 19 -13.58 52.04 -2.47
C SER A 19 -13.58 51.03 -1.33
N LEU A 20 -12.45 50.90 -0.64
CA LEU A 20 -12.33 50.16 0.63
C LEU A 20 -12.67 51.12 1.78
N SER A 21 -13.78 50.86 2.48
CA SER A 21 -14.07 51.48 3.78
C SER A 21 -13.11 50.97 4.86
N PRO A 22 -12.61 51.81 5.77
CA PRO A 22 -11.85 51.36 6.92
C PRO A 22 -12.80 51.06 8.09
N ALA A 23 -12.83 49.80 8.54
CA ALA A 23 -13.35 49.45 9.86
C ALA A 23 -12.17 49.07 10.76
N SER A 24 -11.96 49.86 11.81
CA SER A 24 -11.09 49.55 12.96
C SER A 24 -11.90 49.80 14.24
N PRO A 25 -11.42 49.39 15.42
CA PRO A 25 -11.54 48.02 15.95
C PRO A 25 -12.40 48.02 17.22
N ALA A 26 -13.03 46.88 17.56
CA ALA A 26 -13.63 46.70 18.87
C ALA A 26 -13.14 45.40 19.50
N THR A 27 -12.42 45.60 20.60
CA THR A 27 -11.94 44.65 21.60
C THR A 27 -12.95 43.57 21.97
N ALA A 28 -12.50 42.31 22.04
CA ALA A 28 -13.19 41.25 22.76
C ALA A 28 -12.22 40.53 23.69
N SER A 29 -12.61 40.50 24.96
CA SER A 29 -11.93 39.94 26.12
C SER A 29 -11.51 38.48 25.96
N THR A 30 -10.30 38.20 26.43
CA THR A 30 -9.88 36.88 26.92
C THR A 30 -10.64 36.54 28.20
N VAL A 31 -11.44 35.46 28.23
CA VAL A 31 -11.55 34.42 29.30
C VAL A 31 -12.40 33.28 28.75
N GLY A 32 -11.93 32.03 28.89
CA GLY A 32 -12.85 30.92 29.17
C GLY A 32 -12.84 29.72 28.23
N THR A 33 -12.09 28.70 28.64
CA THR A 33 -12.30 27.26 28.40
C THR A 33 -12.14 26.73 26.97
N ALA A 34 -10.94 26.22 26.70
CA ALA A 34 -10.73 25.16 25.73
C ALA A 34 -11.58 23.95 26.13
N ALA A 35 -12.69 23.72 25.42
CA ALA A 35 -13.31 22.41 25.37
C ALA A 35 -12.32 21.50 24.63
N ALA A 36 -11.63 20.65 25.39
CA ALA A 36 -10.91 19.53 24.84
C ALA A 36 -11.92 18.69 24.03
N SER A 37 -11.81 18.76 22.71
CA SER A 37 -12.35 17.73 21.84
C SER A 37 -11.61 16.45 22.21
N THR A 38 -12.26 15.63 23.02
CA THR A 38 -11.90 14.22 23.17
C THR A 38 -12.06 13.58 21.81
N ALA A 39 -11.00 13.64 21.00
CA ALA A 39 -10.77 12.69 19.95
C ALA A 39 -10.75 11.32 20.65
N GLY A 40 -11.90 10.65 20.62
CA GLY A 40 -11.99 9.26 21.00
C GLY A 40 -11.08 8.48 20.07
N THR A 41 -9.87 8.20 20.54
CA THR A 41 -9.00 7.18 19.95
C THR A 41 -9.74 5.86 20.14
N ALA A 42 -10.50 5.45 19.13
CA ALA A 42 -10.94 4.08 19.01
C ALA A 42 -9.67 3.22 18.87
N ALA A 43 -9.30 2.61 19.99
CA ALA A 43 -8.24 1.62 20.06
C ALA A 43 -8.57 0.42 19.16
N GLY A 44 -7.52 -0.15 18.58
CA GLY A 44 -7.59 -1.14 17.52
C GLY A 44 -8.36 -2.42 17.85
N GLY A 45 -9.10 -2.86 16.85
CA GLY A 45 -9.53 -4.22 16.62
C GLY A 45 -9.31 -4.53 15.14
N ALA A 46 -9.03 -5.79 14.80
CA ALA A 46 -8.77 -6.23 13.43
C ALA A 46 -9.80 -5.66 12.44
N TYR A 47 -9.31 -5.09 11.33
CA TYR A 47 -10.13 -4.44 10.31
C TYR A 47 -11.18 -5.39 9.74
N ASP A 48 -12.46 -5.09 9.97
CA ASP A 48 -13.57 -5.70 9.25
C ASP A 48 -13.52 -5.22 7.77
N PRO A 49 -13.68 -6.12 6.77
CA PRO A 49 -13.60 -5.79 5.34
C PRO A 49 -14.57 -4.70 4.86
N ASP A 50 -15.53 -4.28 5.68
CA ASP A 50 -16.44 -3.15 5.41
C ASP A 50 -15.93 -1.78 5.87
N THR A 51 -14.78 -1.66 6.56
CA THR A 51 -14.31 -0.36 7.09
C THR A 51 -14.02 0.66 5.97
N CYS A 52 -14.45 1.92 6.12
CA CYS A 52 -14.14 2.99 5.17
C CYS A 52 -12.74 3.58 5.35
N ARG A 53 -12.10 3.97 4.25
CA ARG A 53 -10.81 4.66 4.29
C ARG A 53 -10.95 6.03 4.96
N GLN A 54 -9.87 6.57 5.52
CA GLN A 54 -9.88 7.89 6.15
C GLN A 54 -10.50 8.96 5.24
N GLY A 55 -11.42 9.76 5.81
CA GLY A 55 -12.20 10.78 5.10
C GLY A 55 -13.51 10.28 4.49
N PHE A 56 -13.82 8.98 4.60
CA PHE A 56 -15.08 8.38 4.17
C PHE A 56 -15.79 7.73 5.34
N VAL A 57 -17.12 7.65 5.24
CA VAL A 57 -18.02 7.04 6.23
C VAL A 57 -19.04 6.15 5.52
N TRP A 58 -19.66 5.21 6.25
CA TRP A 58 -20.80 4.47 5.71
C TRP A 58 -21.96 5.42 5.43
N ARG A 59 -22.60 5.26 4.27
CA ARG A 59 -23.77 6.06 3.88
C ARG A 59 -24.95 5.81 4.81
N GLU A 60 -25.11 4.57 5.28
CA GLU A 60 -26.17 4.18 6.23
C GLU A 60 -27.59 4.56 5.76
N ALA A 61 -27.87 4.46 4.45
CA ALA A 61 -29.22 4.66 3.93
C ALA A 61 -30.23 3.63 4.48
N ARG A 62 -29.72 2.52 5.03
CA ARG A 62 -30.39 1.56 5.90
C ARG A 62 -29.35 0.94 6.84
N PRO A 63 -29.74 0.16 7.89
CA PRO A 63 -28.79 -0.41 8.84
C PRO A 63 -27.65 -1.25 8.24
N PHE A 64 -27.87 -1.90 7.09
CA PHE A 64 -26.87 -2.74 6.42
C PHE A 64 -26.24 -2.08 5.18
N ASP A 65 -26.36 -0.76 5.04
CA ASP A 65 -25.78 -0.02 3.92
C ASP A 65 -24.37 0.50 4.24
N HIS A 66 -23.38 -0.37 4.04
CA HIS A 66 -21.95 -0.09 4.26
C HIS A 66 -21.23 0.46 3.00
N VAL A 67 -21.95 1.20 2.16
CA VAL A 67 -21.33 1.91 1.03
C VAL A 67 -20.53 3.10 1.56
N CYS A 68 -19.22 3.14 1.28
CA CYS A 68 -18.35 4.23 1.71
C CYS A 68 -18.56 5.49 0.85
N VAL A 69 -18.93 6.59 1.50
CA VAL A 69 -19.24 7.89 0.88
C VAL A 69 -18.60 9.04 1.65
N ALA A 70 -18.63 10.24 1.07
CA ALA A 70 -18.25 11.45 1.78
C ALA A 70 -19.24 11.73 2.94
N PRO A 71 -18.81 12.35 4.06
CA PRO A 71 -19.69 12.64 5.20
C PRO A 71 -20.99 13.35 4.82
N GLU A 72 -20.92 14.28 3.86
CA GLU A 72 -22.07 15.06 3.39
C GLU A 72 -23.12 14.17 2.71
N ALA A 73 -22.69 13.12 2.01
CA ALA A 73 -23.60 12.17 1.37
C ALA A 73 -24.32 11.26 2.38
N ARG A 74 -23.66 10.92 3.50
CA ARG A 74 -24.32 10.24 4.64
C ARG A 74 -25.39 11.14 5.25
N ASP A 75 -25.08 12.41 5.49
CA ASP A 75 -26.03 13.37 6.05
C ASP A 75 -27.23 13.58 5.12
N GLN A 76 -27.00 13.66 3.80
CA GLN A 76 -28.05 13.73 2.79
C GLN A 76 -28.94 12.48 2.80
N ALA A 77 -28.34 11.28 2.83
CA ALA A 77 -29.10 10.03 2.87
C ALA A 77 -30.00 9.94 4.12
N ALA A 78 -29.52 10.41 5.27
CA ALA A 78 -30.29 10.49 6.51
C ALA A 78 -31.42 11.53 6.43
N GLN A 79 -31.22 12.67 5.75
CA GLN A 79 -32.28 13.65 5.49
C GLN A 79 -33.37 13.07 4.58
N ASP A 80 -32.98 12.43 3.48
CA ASP A 80 -33.93 11.80 2.54
C ASP A 80 -34.77 10.72 3.23
N ASN A 81 -34.16 9.92 4.09
CA ASN A 81 -34.88 8.93 4.89
C ASN A 81 -35.90 9.55 5.85
N ARG A 82 -35.58 10.71 6.46
CA ARG A 82 -36.47 11.42 7.39
C ARG A 82 -37.71 11.99 6.69
N VAL A 83 -37.56 12.46 5.46
CA VAL A 83 -38.65 13.14 4.72
C VAL A 83 -39.38 12.23 3.73
N LYS A 84 -38.98 10.96 3.59
CA LYS A 84 -39.47 10.05 2.54
C LYS A 84 -40.98 9.98 2.41
N ALA A 85 -41.71 9.96 3.53
CA ALA A 85 -43.17 9.86 3.53
C ALA A 85 -43.85 11.07 2.88
N GLY A 86 -43.26 12.26 3.00
CA GLY A 86 -43.77 13.49 2.37
C GLY A 86 -43.51 13.56 0.86
N ARG A 87 -42.74 12.62 0.31
CA ARG A 87 -42.41 12.55 -1.12
C ARG A 87 -43.07 11.35 -1.83
N TRP A 88 -43.90 10.61 -1.10
CA TRP A 88 -44.68 9.49 -1.62
C TRP A 88 -46.11 9.90 -1.95
N VAL A 89 -46.66 9.28 -2.99
CA VAL A 89 -48.07 9.34 -3.37
C VAL A 89 -48.51 7.94 -3.80
N SER A 90 -49.82 7.65 -3.69
CA SER A 90 -50.37 6.45 -4.32
C SER A 90 -50.44 6.65 -5.84
N GLY A 91 -49.86 5.72 -6.58
CA GLY A 91 -49.77 5.84 -8.04
C GLY A 91 -49.45 4.52 -8.75
N PRO A 92 -49.06 4.60 -10.04
CA PRO A 92 -48.84 3.43 -10.89
C PRO A 92 -47.82 2.41 -10.38
N TYR A 93 -46.91 2.81 -9.48
CA TYR A 93 -45.87 1.96 -8.92
C TYR A 93 -46.14 1.58 -7.45
N GLY A 94 -47.40 1.71 -6.99
CA GLY A 94 -47.82 1.41 -5.63
C GLY A 94 -47.85 2.65 -4.71
N PRO A 95 -47.98 2.45 -3.38
CA PRO A 95 -48.15 3.53 -2.40
C PRO A 95 -46.89 4.40 -2.23
N HIS A 96 -45.73 3.91 -2.66
CA HIS A 96 -44.45 4.65 -2.62
C HIS A 96 -44.07 5.19 -4.01
N THR A 97 -45.07 5.56 -4.83
CA THR A 97 -44.81 6.27 -6.08
C THR A 97 -44.26 7.67 -5.73
N CYS A 98 -43.21 8.12 -6.42
CA CYS A 98 -42.68 9.45 -6.16
C CYS A 98 -43.61 10.55 -6.68
N VAL A 99 -43.73 11.64 -5.91
CA VAL A 99 -44.37 12.87 -6.37
C VAL A 99 -43.63 13.47 -7.56
N GLN A 100 -44.30 14.32 -8.35
CA GLN A 100 -43.72 14.93 -9.54
C GLN A 100 -42.41 15.69 -9.22
N GLY A 101 -41.38 15.46 -10.05
CA GLY A 101 -40.03 16.05 -9.85
C GLY A 101 -39.09 15.19 -9.00
N TYR A 102 -39.59 14.10 -8.41
CA TYR A 102 -38.79 13.15 -7.64
C TYR A 102 -38.73 11.78 -8.32
N VAL A 103 -37.67 11.04 -8.00
CA VAL A 103 -37.41 9.68 -8.48
C VAL A 103 -36.89 8.82 -7.33
N TRP A 104 -37.08 7.50 -7.39
CA TRP A 104 -36.46 6.60 -6.40
C TRP A 104 -34.94 6.74 -6.43
N ARG A 105 -34.34 6.84 -5.24
CA ARG A 105 -32.91 7.07 -5.03
C ARG A 105 -32.04 5.93 -5.54
N GLU A 106 -32.53 4.70 -5.45
CA GLU A 106 -31.82 3.49 -5.90
C GLU A 106 -30.44 3.30 -5.25
N ALA A 107 -30.34 3.60 -3.95
CA ALA A 107 -29.13 3.32 -3.17
C ALA A 107 -28.80 1.81 -3.14
N PHE A 108 -29.83 0.98 -3.16
CA PHE A 108 -29.77 -0.48 -3.19
C PHE A 108 -31.07 -1.02 -3.82
N SER A 109 -31.13 -2.33 -4.10
CA SER A 109 -32.34 -2.97 -4.61
C SER A 109 -33.49 -2.84 -3.61
N GLY A 110 -34.61 -2.26 -4.05
CA GLY A 110 -35.77 -1.97 -3.21
C GLY A 110 -35.71 -0.64 -2.44
N ASP A 111 -34.74 0.24 -2.72
CA ASP A 111 -34.73 1.59 -2.15
C ASP A 111 -35.79 2.49 -2.81
N ASP A 112 -36.91 2.65 -2.11
CA ASP A 112 -38.10 3.42 -2.54
C ASP A 112 -38.09 4.87 -2.02
N VAL A 113 -36.99 5.33 -1.43
CA VAL A 113 -36.85 6.71 -0.97
C VAL A 113 -36.81 7.65 -2.18
N CYS A 114 -37.74 8.60 -2.22
CA CYS A 114 -37.84 9.57 -3.31
C CYS A 114 -36.89 10.75 -3.10
N VAL A 115 -36.05 11.04 -4.10
CA VAL A 115 -35.04 12.11 -4.12
C VAL A 115 -35.06 12.83 -5.47
N THR A 116 -34.31 13.92 -5.62
CA THR A 116 -34.20 14.59 -6.92
C THR A 116 -33.35 13.75 -7.90
N PRO A 117 -33.50 13.95 -9.22
CA PRO A 117 -32.67 13.25 -10.22
C PRO A 117 -31.16 13.40 -10.00
N GLU A 118 -30.71 14.54 -9.48
CA GLU A 118 -29.31 14.83 -9.17
C GLU A 118 -28.81 13.94 -8.03
N VAL A 119 -29.61 13.82 -6.95
CA VAL A 119 -29.27 12.95 -5.80
C VAL A 119 -29.25 11.48 -6.21
N ARG A 120 -30.16 11.03 -7.08
CA ARG A 120 -30.12 9.67 -7.64
C ARG A 120 -28.84 9.44 -8.45
N THR A 121 -28.40 10.44 -9.22
CA THR A 121 -27.16 10.37 -9.99
C THR A 121 -25.93 10.30 -9.07
N GLN A 122 -25.88 11.13 -8.03
CA GLN A 122 -24.85 11.10 -6.99
C GLN A 122 -24.80 9.73 -6.29
N THR A 123 -25.97 9.20 -5.91
CA THR A 123 -26.08 7.89 -5.25
C THR A 123 -25.49 6.77 -6.10
N ARG A 124 -25.73 6.80 -7.42
CA ARG A 124 -25.14 5.83 -8.36
C ARG A 124 -23.63 6.00 -8.48
N ALA A 125 -23.12 7.24 -8.54
CA ALA A 125 -21.69 7.50 -8.55
C ALA A 125 -21.01 7.00 -7.26
N ASP A 126 -21.67 7.17 -6.12
CA ASP A 126 -21.19 6.68 -4.83
C ASP A 126 -21.13 5.15 -4.75
N ASN A 127 -22.18 4.47 -5.23
CA ASN A 127 -22.17 3.01 -5.34
C ASN A 127 -21.03 2.52 -6.26
N ALA A 128 -20.79 3.19 -7.39
CA ALA A 128 -19.73 2.82 -8.32
C ALA A 128 -18.32 3.03 -7.71
N ALA A 129 -18.13 4.08 -6.91
CA ALA A 129 -16.85 4.39 -6.28
C ALA A 129 -16.61 3.67 -4.94
N ALA A 130 -17.61 2.98 -4.41
CA ALA A 130 -17.61 2.38 -3.07
C ALA A 130 -16.38 1.51 -2.79
N ALA A 131 -16.01 0.64 -3.75
CA ALA A 131 -14.89 -0.29 -3.59
C ALA A 131 -13.55 0.44 -3.39
N GLY A 132 -13.31 1.54 -4.12
CA GLY A 132 -12.09 2.36 -3.99
C GLY A 132 -12.05 3.24 -2.74
N ARG A 133 -13.13 3.26 -1.97
CA ARG A 133 -13.29 4.04 -0.72
C ARG A 133 -13.25 3.18 0.54
N ARG A 134 -13.15 1.86 0.40
CA ARG A 134 -12.89 0.94 1.52
C ARG A 134 -11.45 1.10 2.00
N ALA A 135 -11.24 0.94 3.30
CA ALA A 135 -9.92 0.88 3.88
C ALA A 135 -9.24 -0.39 3.37
N SER A 136 -8.11 -0.23 2.69
CA SER A 136 -7.27 -1.38 2.36
C SER A 136 -6.70 -1.95 3.64
N THR A 137 -6.97 -3.22 3.92
CA THR A 137 -6.31 -3.99 4.99
C THR A 137 -4.86 -4.37 4.63
N SER A 138 -4.20 -3.54 3.83
CA SER A 138 -2.79 -3.72 3.51
C SER A 138 -1.97 -3.19 4.68
N THR A 139 -1.70 -4.04 5.67
CA THR A 139 -0.57 -3.84 6.59
C THR A 139 0.66 -3.62 5.71
N ALA A 140 1.18 -2.40 5.67
CA ALA A 140 2.39 -2.12 4.91
C ALA A 140 3.53 -3.03 5.40
N LEU A 141 4.34 -3.55 4.48
CA LEU A 141 5.50 -4.35 4.82
C LEU A 141 6.42 -3.59 5.80
N PRO A 142 6.90 -4.23 6.89
CA PRO A 142 7.82 -3.60 7.82
C PRO A 142 9.15 -3.30 7.15
N SER A 143 9.70 -2.10 7.37
CA SER A 143 11.04 -1.70 6.89
C SER A 143 11.98 -1.44 8.07
N PRO A 144 13.18 -2.05 8.10
CA PRO A 144 13.71 -3.01 7.12
C PRO A 144 13.18 -4.44 7.33
N ILE A 145 13.33 -5.29 6.31
CA ILE A 145 13.27 -6.75 6.46
C ILE A 145 14.69 -7.24 6.68
N THR A 146 14.95 -7.93 7.80
CA THR A 146 16.28 -8.50 8.12
C THR A 146 16.20 -10.01 8.31
N LEU A 147 17.07 -10.74 7.61
CA LEU A 147 17.21 -12.19 7.65
C LEU A 147 18.60 -12.56 8.15
N ASN A 148 18.71 -12.84 9.44
CA ASN A 148 19.93 -13.33 10.07
C ASN A 148 19.86 -14.86 10.18
N ARG A 149 20.93 -15.54 9.78
CA ARG A 149 21.01 -17.01 9.81
C ARG A 149 22.41 -17.45 10.24
N ASN A 150 22.46 -18.46 11.10
CA ASN A 150 23.68 -19.23 11.32
C ASN A 150 23.76 -20.33 10.26
N VAL A 151 24.94 -20.51 9.69
CA VAL A 151 25.22 -21.55 8.71
C VAL A 151 25.89 -22.71 9.41
N THR A 152 25.24 -23.87 9.33
CA THR A 152 25.77 -25.14 9.81
C THR A 152 25.43 -26.21 8.79
N PHE A 153 26.28 -27.23 8.69
CA PHE A 153 26.08 -28.36 7.80
C PHE A 153 26.01 -29.64 8.63
N SER A 154 25.11 -30.54 8.26
CA SER A 154 25.00 -31.86 8.88
C SER A 154 26.05 -32.83 8.27
N GLY A 155 26.19 -34.01 8.88
CA GLY A 155 27.06 -35.06 8.34
C GLY A 155 28.56 -34.86 8.58
N GLY A 156 28.95 -34.06 9.58
CA GLY A 156 30.35 -33.89 9.96
C GLY A 156 31.14 -32.91 9.09
N VAL A 157 30.48 -32.13 8.23
CA VAL A 157 31.11 -31.06 7.46
C VAL A 157 31.58 -29.95 8.42
N PRO A 158 32.89 -29.68 8.55
CA PRO A 158 33.45 -28.74 9.51
C PRO A 158 33.41 -27.29 9.00
N VAL A 159 32.35 -26.92 8.29
CA VAL A 159 32.14 -25.57 7.75
C VAL A 159 31.01 -24.90 8.52
N GLY A 160 31.19 -23.63 8.86
CA GLY A 160 30.14 -22.87 9.55
C GLY A 160 30.35 -21.36 9.47
N GLY A 161 29.36 -20.62 9.95
CA GLY A 161 29.42 -19.16 9.99
C GLY A 161 28.06 -18.51 10.08
N TRP A 162 27.90 -17.35 9.45
CA TRP A 162 26.67 -16.58 9.49
C TRP A 162 26.42 -15.79 8.21
N THR A 163 25.15 -15.48 7.96
CA THR A 163 24.70 -14.62 6.88
C THR A 163 23.65 -13.62 7.37
N SER A 164 23.68 -12.38 6.86
CA SER A 164 22.70 -11.33 7.16
C SER A 164 22.27 -10.60 5.89
N LEU A 165 20.98 -10.67 5.57
CA LEU A 165 20.35 -9.94 4.47
C LEU A 165 19.39 -8.89 5.02
N THR A 166 19.57 -7.64 4.63
CA THR A 166 18.66 -6.54 4.97
C THR A 166 18.14 -5.89 3.69
N LEU A 167 16.82 -5.76 3.58
CA LEU A 167 16.15 -5.03 2.48
C LEU A 167 15.40 -3.83 3.05
N TYR A 168 15.39 -2.74 2.28
CA TYR A 168 14.73 -1.49 2.63
C TYR A 168 13.61 -1.14 1.64
N ASP A 169 12.60 -0.43 2.11
CA ASP A 169 11.45 0.04 1.32
C ASP A 169 11.83 1.04 0.22
N ASN A 170 12.95 1.76 0.37
CA ASN A 170 13.52 2.62 -0.66
C ASN A 170 14.17 1.84 -1.83
N GLY A 171 14.21 0.50 -1.74
CA GLY A 171 14.74 -0.38 -2.77
C GLY A 171 16.23 -0.69 -2.64
N THR A 172 16.91 -0.30 -1.56
CA THR A 172 18.29 -0.72 -1.30
C THR A 172 18.35 -2.04 -0.54
N TYR A 173 19.51 -2.70 -0.59
CA TYR A 173 19.79 -3.89 0.21
C TYR A 173 21.23 -3.89 0.75
N GLN A 174 21.45 -4.71 1.78
CA GLN A 174 22.75 -5.07 2.30
C GLN A 174 22.80 -6.58 2.54
N TRP A 175 23.80 -7.26 1.96
CA TRP A 175 24.03 -8.69 2.09
C TRP A 175 25.45 -8.95 2.55
N SER A 176 25.59 -9.52 3.75
CA SER A 176 26.89 -9.78 4.35
C SER A 176 26.96 -11.16 5.00
N GLY A 177 28.18 -11.63 5.22
CA GLY A 177 28.40 -12.86 5.94
C GLY A 177 29.86 -13.26 6.01
N HIS A 178 30.07 -14.32 6.76
CA HIS A 178 31.36 -14.94 7.01
C HIS A 178 31.16 -16.45 7.11
N ILE A 179 31.96 -17.21 6.37
CA ILE A 179 32.01 -18.66 6.45
C ILE A 179 33.46 -19.08 6.66
N HIS A 180 33.67 -20.00 7.58
CA HIS A 180 34.96 -20.58 7.91
C HIS A 180 34.91 -22.09 7.77
N ASP A 181 35.95 -22.68 7.19
CA ASP A 181 36.21 -24.11 7.22
C ASP A 181 37.21 -24.42 8.34
N SER A 182 36.83 -25.25 9.31
CA SER A 182 37.69 -25.75 10.39
C SER A 182 38.34 -27.10 10.06
N GLY A 183 38.02 -27.72 8.91
CA GLY A 183 38.52 -29.03 8.51
C GLY A 183 39.74 -29.05 7.59
N ALA A 184 40.12 -30.28 7.26
CA ALA A 184 41.22 -30.60 6.36
C ALA A 184 40.86 -30.47 4.87
N THR A 185 39.59 -30.64 4.52
CA THR A 185 39.11 -30.73 3.14
C THR A 185 38.65 -29.36 2.65
N SER A 186 39.09 -28.94 1.46
CA SER A 186 38.57 -27.73 0.82
C SER A 186 37.11 -27.87 0.36
N TYR A 187 36.34 -26.77 0.40
CA TYR A 187 34.94 -26.72 -0.02
C TYR A 187 34.65 -25.54 -0.96
N ASN A 188 33.72 -25.74 -1.90
CA ASN A 188 33.11 -24.64 -2.66
C ASN A 188 31.82 -24.24 -1.95
N PHE A 189 31.80 -23.04 -1.39
CA PHE A 189 30.63 -22.51 -0.71
C PHE A 189 29.72 -21.77 -1.69
N THR A 190 28.41 -22.01 -1.58
CA THR A 190 27.35 -21.23 -2.20
C THR A 190 26.32 -20.87 -1.14
N GLY A 191 25.93 -19.60 -1.08
CA GLY A 191 24.80 -19.11 -0.27
C GLY A 191 23.79 -18.38 -1.14
N VAL A 192 22.50 -18.71 -0.99
CA VAL A 192 21.39 -18.08 -1.70
C VAL A 192 20.30 -17.71 -0.72
N CYS A 193 19.77 -16.49 -0.81
CA CYS A 193 18.55 -16.07 -0.15
C CYS A 193 17.53 -15.60 -1.19
N VAL A 194 16.30 -16.09 -1.07
CA VAL A 194 15.16 -15.67 -1.89
C VAL A 194 14.14 -14.99 -0.99
N VAL A 195 13.74 -13.78 -1.36
CA VAL A 195 12.66 -13.02 -0.70
C VAL A 195 11.52 -12.85 -1.67
N ARG A 196 10.37 -13.44 -1.36
CA ARG A 196 9.12 -13.33 -2.11
C ARG A 196 8.18 -12.38 -1.38
N LEU A 197 7.77 -11.31 -2.05
CA LEU A 197 6.77 -10.37 -1.53
C LEU A 197 5.35 -10.79 -1.96
N SER A 198 4.33 -10.37 -1.23
CA SER A 198 2.94 -10.71 -1.52
C SER A 198 2.43 -10.14 -2.85
N SER A 199 3.10 -9.14 -3.42
CA SER A 199 2.88 -8.68 -4.82
C SER A 199 3.18 -9.76 -5.87
N GLY A 200 3.81 -10.87 -5.50
CA GLY A 200 4.27 -11.92 -6.41
C GLY A 200 5.72 -11.74 -6.90
N SER A 201 6.34 -10.61 -6.56
CA SER A 201 7.75 -10.32 -6.86
C SER A 201 8.70 -11.16 -6.02
N ALA A 202 9.77 -11.68 -6.64
CA ALA A 202 10.83 -12.39 -5.94
C ALA A 202 12.21 -11.81 -6.28
N PHE A 203 13.04 -11.69 -5.24
CA PHE A 203 14.40 -11.17 -5.31
C PHE A 203 15.36 -12.24 -4.79
N VAL A 204 16.38 -12.54 -5.60
CA VAL A 204 17.39 -13.58 -5.31
C VAL A 204 18.72 -12.91 -5.06
N PHE A 205 19.34 -13.26 -3.93
CA PHE A 205 20.64 -12.76 -3.49
C PHE A 205 21.60 -13.93 -3.37
N GLU A 206 22.77 -13.82 -3.98
CA GLU A 206 23.73 -14.92 -4.04
C GLU A 206 25.14 -14.53 -3.61
N THR A 207 25.89 -15.54 -3.17
CA THR A 207 27.30 -15.47 -2.86
C THR A 207 27.92 -16.83 -3.13
N ALA A 208 29.15 -16.83 -3.64
CA ALA A 208 29.93 -18.04 -3.84
C ALA A 208 31.39 -17.76 -3.51
N GLY A 209 32.09 -18.77 -3.02
CA GLY A 209 33.49 -18.64 -2.61
C GLY A 209 34.16 -19.99 -2.41
N ARG A 210 35.50 -19.98 -2.36
CA ARG A 210 36.31 -21.16 -2.08
C ARG A 210 36.84 -21.09 -0.66
N LEU A 211 36.62 -22.15 0.11
CA LEU A 211 37.20 -22.36 1.43
C LEU A 211 38.31 -23.40 1.29
N HIS A 212 39.51 -23.06 1.74
CA HIS A 212 40.65 -23.95 1.70
C HIS A 212 40.76 -24.74 3.02
N GLY A 213 40.94 -26.05 2.89
CA GLY A 213 41.18 -26.92 4.03
C GLY A 213 42.60 -26.75 4.58
N THR A 214 42.89 -27.34 5.74
CA THR A 214 44.17 -27.22 6.45
C THR A 214 45.41 -27.56 5.59
N PHE A 215 45.28 -28.43 4.59
CA PHE A 215 46.40 -28.89 3.78
C PHE A 215 46.54 -28.18 2.43
N ASP A 216 45.57 -27.34 2.06
CA ASP A 216 45.56 -26.61 0.80
C ASP A 216 46.03 -25.17 1.01
N SER A 217 46.75 -24.62 0.04
CA SER A 217 47.15 -23.21 0.07
C SER A 217 45.95 -22.31 -0.25
N GLY A 218 45.52 -21.48 0.71
CA GLY A 218 44.53 -20.43 0.47
C GLY A 218 43.79 -20.01 1.74
N SER A 219 42.83 -19.10 1.58
CA SER A 219 41.99 -18.64 2.70
C SER A 219 41.02 -19.74 3.13
N ARG A 220 40.92 -19.96 4.45
CA ARG A 220 39.89 -20.82 5.07
C ARG A 220 38.57 -20.08 5.28
N ASP A 221 38.56 -18.79 4.99
CA ASP A 221 37.46 -17.86 5.23
C ASP A 221 36.92 -17.30 3.92
N HIS A 222 35.59 -17.23 3.83
CA HIS A 222 34.86 -16.48 2.81
C HIS A 222 34.05 -15.38 3.47
N ASN A 223 34.47 -14.13 3.25
CA ASN A 223 33.81 -12.94 3.77
C ASN A 223 33.19 -12.16 2.61
N TRP A 224 31.98 -11.63 2.79
CA TRP A 224 31.39 -10.71 1.83
C TRP A 224 30.59 -9.61 2.52
N SER A 225 30.50 -8.48 1.82
CA SER A 225 29.60 -7.37 2.14
C SER A 225 29.24 -6.68 0.84
N LYS A 226 27.98 -6.83 0.42
CA LYS A 226 27.44 -6.29 -0.84
C LYS A 226 26.27 -5.37 -0.50
N SER A 227 26.19 -4.22 -1.16
CA SER A 227 25.04 -3.34 -1.08
C SER A 227 24.82 -2.66 -2.41
N SER A 228 23.56 -2.51 -2.80
CA SER A 228 23.17 -1.81 -4.03
C SER A 228 21.70 -1.42 -3.97
N SER A 229 21.19 -0.79 -5.04
CA SER A 229 19.79 -0.46 -5.23
C SER A 229 19.16 -1.37 -6.29
N ILE A 230 17.91 -1.77 -6.03
CA ILE A 230 17.07 -2.57 -6.92
C ILE A 230 15.80 -1.74 -7.16
N PRO A 231 15.70 -0.96 -8.25
CA PRO A 231 14.56 -0.07 -8.47
C PRO A 231 13.21 -0.77 -8.36
N ALA A 232 13.11 -2.00 -8.89
CA ALA A 232 11.90 -2.82 -8.84
C ALA A 232 11.49 -3.24 -7.42
N LEU A 233 12.43 -3.30 -6.45
CA LEU A 233 12.13 -3.64 -5.07
C LEU A 233 11.21 -2.61 -4.42
N SER A 234 11.49 -1.32 -4.59
CA SER A 234 10.68 -0.26 -3.98
C SER A 234 9.23 -0.25 -4.49
N THR A 235 9.02 -0.55 -5.77
CA THR A 235 7.68 -0.67 -6.37
C THR A 235 6.96 -1.92 -5.86
N ALA A 236 7.64 -3.07 -5.85
CA ALA A 236 7.08 -4.31 -5.33
C ALA A 236 6.75 -4.21 -3.83
N TRP A 237 7.56 -3.49 -3.05
CA TRP A 237 7.36 -3.26 -1.63
C TRP A 237 6.05 -2.52 -1.35
N ARG A 238 5.82 -1.41 -2.06
CA ARG A 238 4.58 -0.61 -1.94
C ARG A 238 3.34 -1.39 -2.37
N ALA A 239 3.50 -2.38 -3.24
CA ALA A 239 2.42 -3.26 -3.69
C ALA A 239 2.23 -4.51 -2.82
N SER A 240 2.94 -4.62 -1.68
CA SER A 240 2.95 -5.83 -0.84
C SER A 240 2.61 -5.54 0.61
N ALA A 241 1.96 -6.51 1.25
CA ALA A 241 1.58 -6.48 2.66
C ALA A 241 2.28 -7.54 3.51
N SER A 242 2.88 -8.56 2.87
CA SER A 242 3.60 -9.63 3.56
C SER A 242 4.74 -10.18 2.68
N TYR A 243 5.61 -10.99 3.29
CA TYR A 243 6.71 -11.64 2.60
C TYR A 243 6.92 -13.07 3.10
N ASN A 244 7.54 -13.89 2.26
CA ASN A 244 8.11 -15.18 2.62
C ASN A 244 9.58 -15.20 2.17
N ALA A 245 10.47 -15.75 2.97
CA ALA A 245 11.88 -15.81 2.62
C ALA A 245 12.51 -17.16 2.99
N THR A 246 13.37 -17.65 2.12
CA THR A 246 14.18 -18.85 2.35
C THR A 246 15.63 -18.57 1.99
N CYS A 247 16.54 -19.00 2.86
CA CYS A 247 17.97 -19.02 2.57
C CYS A 247 18.47 -20.46 2.58
N LYS A 248 19.32 -20.81 1.61
CA LYS A 248 19.95 -22.12 1.45
C LYS A 248 21.45 -21.93 1.29
N ASN A 249 22.21 -22.82 1.92
CA ASN A 249 23.67 -22.85 1.82
C ASN A 249 24.10 -24.26 1.38
N SER A 250 25.18 -24.34 0.61
CA SER A 250 25.75 -25.61 0.13
C SER A 250 27.27 -25.54 0.09
N VAL A 251 27.93 -26.68 0.31
CA VAL A 251 29.39 -26.88 0.24
C VAL A 251 29.82 -27.83 -0.87
N SER A 252 28.90 -28.21 -1.76
CA SER A 252 29.13 -29.22 -2.80
C SER A 252 28.29 -29.02 -4.06
N LEU A 253 27.25 -28.18 -4.02
CA LEU A 253 26.39 -27.87 -5.16
C LEU A 253 26.84 -26.58 -5.85
N ASN A 254 26.72 -26.57 -7.18
CA ASN A 254 26.84 -25.35 -7.97
C ASN A 254 25.68 -24.39 -7.66
N LEU A 255 25.92 -23.10 -7.89
CA LEU A 255 24.99 -22.00 -7.61
C LEU A 255 23.57 -22.25 -8.13
N THR A 256 23.42 -22.70 -9.38
CA THR A 256 22.13 -22.97 -10.02
C THR A 256 21.25 -23.95 -9.24
N GLY A 257 21.81 -25.08 -8.79
CA GLY A 257 21.04 -26.07 -8.02
C GLY A 257 20.60 -25.56 -6.65
N THR A 258 21.35 -24.62 -6.08
CA THR A 258 21.01 -23.98 -4.80
C THR A 258 19.89 -22.95 -4.97
N ILE A 259 19.90 -22.19 -6.07
CA ILE A 259 18.83 -21.25 -6.43
C ILE A 259 17.51 -21.99 -6.64
N ASP A 260 17.51 -23.06 -7.44
CA ASP A 260 16.29 -23.82 -7.74
C ASP A 260 15.65 -24.39 -6.48
N SER A 261 16.46 -24.93 -5.55
CA SER A 261 15.98 -25.42 -4.26
C SER A 261 15.37 -24.29 -3.41
N ALA A 262 15.98 -23.10 -3.40
CA ALA A 262 15.48 -21.97 -2.64
C ALA A 262 14.18 -21.40 -3.24
N LEU A 263 14.08 -21.35 -4.58
CA LEU A 263 12.88 -20.92 -5.30
C LEU A 263 11.70 -21.87 -5.06
N GLN A 264 11.92 -23.19 -5.12
CA GLN A 264 10.89 -24.19 -4.80
C GLN A 264 10.39 -24.03 -3.36
N ALA A 265 11.28 -23.76 -2.40
CA ALA A 265 10.93 -23.61 -0.99
C ALA A 265 10.04 -22.38 -0.69
N VAL A 266 10.14 -21.30 -1.48
CA VAL A 266 9.24 -20.14 -1.36
C VAL A 266 7.99 -20.25 -2.24
N GLY A 267 7.74 -21.43 -2.84
CA GLY A 267 6.56 -21.71 -3.65
C GLY A 267 6.57 -21.05 -5.04
N TYR A 268 7.75 -20.89 -5.64
CA TYR A 268 7.91 -20.17 -6.91
C TYR A 268 7.81 -21.11 -8.13
N ALA A 269 6.89 -20.83 -9.05
CA ALA A 269 6.73 -21.63 -10.27
C ALA A 269 7.41 -21.00 -11.51
N SER A 270 7.50 -19.66 -11.64
CA SER A 270 8.21 -18.93 -12.72
C SER A 270 8.09 -17.39 -12.52
N LYS A 271 9.12 -16.61 -12.91
CA LYS A 271 9.26 -15.12 -12.94
C LYS A 271 10.17 -14.42 -11.89
N VAL A 272 11.40 -14.89 -11.71
CA VAL A 272 12.41 -14.16 -10.90
C VAL A 272 12.63 -12.76 -11.48
N ILE A 273 12.52 -11.72 -10.65
CA ILE A 273 12.59 -10.32 -11.11
C ILE A 273 14.03 -9.80 -11.10
N ALA A 274 14.85 -10.28 -10.16
CA ALA A 274 16.28 -9.95 -10.10
C ALA A 274 17.07 -11.08 -9.45
N ILE A 275 18.26 -11.34 -10.01
CA ILE A 275 19.32 -12.17 -9.42
C ILE A 275 20.52 -11.25 -9.17
N LEU A 276 21.01 -11.23 -7.94
CA LEU A 276 22.01 -10.28 -7.47
C LEU A 276 23.24 -11.02 -6.97
N ALA A 277 24.24 -11.08 -7.85
CA ALA A 277 25.56 -11.66 -7.64
C ALA A 277 26.56 -10.70 -7.00
#